data_AF-A0A1I5K9F9-F1
#
_entry.id   AF-A0A1I5K9F9-F1
#
_cell.length_a   1.000
_cell.length_b   1.000
_cell.length_c   1.000
_cell.angle_alpha   90.00
_cell.angle_beta   90.00
_cell.angle_gamma   90.00
#
_symmetry.space_group_name_H-M   'P 1'
#
loop_
_entity.id
_entity.type
_entity.pdbx_description
1 polymer ?
#
loop_
_entity_poly.entity_id
_entity_poly.type
_entity_poly.pdbx_seq_one_letter_code
_entity_poly.pdbx_strand_id
1 'polypeptide(L)'
;MKQPTSERVLSNSRERKVINLDSEDNDTNTTDAAGACLQFHRLPMKPEPAPTGKYRWYHIRFEGGLGGQSDVDINKGRCSAVIPAWALLAAVYNEYDFHLASIEVGESNASIATTADLIVCVRSGEAAEFVKAQEESINEWLREEYGANDPHIHCTIEKCDKRETVIPTATFEALMSCLEQIPQGVVKMSETMKDTVETSNNVGRISTEGDHLLVSTQTRSIIDADMQQLSQDIADTFASFGGQSEIV
;
A
#
# COMPACT_ATOMS: atom_id res chain seq x y z
N MET A 1 24.95 25.28 -23.13
CA MET A 1 24.42 26.44 -22.37
C MET A 1 24.03 25.93 -21.00
N LYS A 2 24.78 26.31 -19.96
CA LYS A 2 24.54 25.90 -18.58
C LYS A 2 23.42 26.76 -17.99
N GLN A 3 22.46 26.12 -17.32
CA GLN A 3 21.44 26.78 -16.49
C GLN A 3 22.12 27.62 -15.39
N PRO A 4 21.57 28.80 -15.04
CA PRO A 4 22.08 29.55 -13.91
C PRO A 4 21.52 28.95 -12.61
N THR A 5 22.42 28.53 -11.75
CA THR A 5 22.21 28.39 -10.31
C THR A 5 21.80 29.76 -9.73
N SER A 6 20.69 29.83 -9.00
CA SER A 6 20.32 31.00 -8.22
C SER A 6 20.17 30.65 -6.74
N GLU A 7 21.28 30.36 -6.08
CA GLU A 7 21.38 30.58 -4.64
C GLU A 7 22.17 31.86 -4.41
N ARG A 8 21.49 32.86 -3.86
CA ARG A 8 22.11 34.09 -3.38
C ARG A 8 21.77 34.23 -1.91
N VAL A 9 22.61 33.64 -1.06
CA VAL A 9 22.55 33.86 0.39
C VAL A 9 23.14 35.25 0.68
N LEU A 10 22.30 36.16 1.16
CA LEU A 10 22.72 37.43 1.74
C LEU A 10 22.54 37.41 3.27
N SER A 11 23.41 38.17 3.92
CA SER A 11 23.94 38.02 5.26
C SER A 11 23.16 38.70 6.39
N ASN A 12 23.56 38.36 7.61
CA ASN A 12 23.40 39.06 8.90
C ASN A 12 21.99 39.15 9.52
N SER A 13 21.91 38.72 10.79
CA SER A 13 20.70 38.47 11.58
C SER A 13 19.75 39.67 11.71
N ARG A 14 18.65 39.66 10.95
CA ARG A 14 17.36 40.30 11.23
C ARG A 14 16.27 39.42 10.58
N GLU A 15 15.12 39.28 11.24
CA GLU A 15 14.00 38.38 10.90
C GLU A 15 13.86 38.09 9.39
N ARG A 16 14.16 36.84 9.01
CA ARG A 16 14.02 36.36 7.64
C ARG A 16 12.61 35.82 7.45
N LYS A 17 11.77 36.54 6.71
CA LYS A 17 10.49 36.01 6.21
C LYS A 17 10.78 35.22 4.94
N VAL A 18 10.50 33.93 4.97
CA VAL A 18 10.51 33.05 3.78
C VAL A 18 9.06 32.94 3.31
N ILE A 19 8.79 33.25 2.05
CA ILE A 19 7.49 33.01 1.42
C ILE A 19 7.68 31.80 0.52
N ASN A 20 7.01 30.70 0.86
CA ASN A 20 6.93 29.55 -0.02
C ASN A 20 5.91 29.86 -1.13
N LEU A 21 6.27 29.64 -2.39
CA LEU A 21 5.40 29.85 -3.56
C LEU A 21 4.94 28.52 -4.18
N ASP A 22 5.13 27.42 -3.47
CA ASP A 22 4.82 26.06 -3.90
C ASP A 22 3.40 25.62 -3.51
N SER A 23 2.49 26.58 -3.27
CA SER A 23 1.07 26.26 -3.06
C SER A 23 0.40 26.01 -4.41
N GLU A 24 -0.24 24.85 -4.57
CA GLU A 24 -1.01 24.51 -5.77
C GLU A 24 -2.42 25.13 -5.77
N ASP A 25 -2.91 25.59 -4.62
CA ASP A 25 -4.21 26.25 -4.48
C ASP A 25 -4.08 27.78 -4.52
N ASN A 26 -4.59 28.37 -5.60
CA ASN A 26 -4.74 29.82 -5.71
C ASN A 26 -5.70 30.32 -4.61
N ASP A 27 -5.29 31.35 -3.87
CA ASP A 27 -6.04 31.99 -2.76
C ASP A 27 -5.96 31.29 -1.39
N THR A 28 -5.08 30.29 -1.23
CA THR A 28 -4.77 29.72 0.10
C THR A 28 -3.33 30.03 0.52
N ASN A 29 -3.13 30.19 1.82
CA ASN A 29 -1.80 30.40 2.40
C ASN A 29 -1.46 29.19 3.27
N THR A 30 -0.64 28.28 2.76
CA THR A 30 -0.18 27.09 3.48
C THR A 30 0.92 27.49 4.45
N THR A 31 0.62 27.50 5.75
CA THR A 31 1.57 27.94 6.78
C THR A 31 2.45 26.80 7.30
N ASP A 32 1.99 25.56 7.20
CA ASP A 32 2.65 24.37 7.72
C ASP A 32 2.42 23.17 6.79
N ALA A 33 3.44 22.35 6.57
CA ALA A 33 3.35 21.11 5.81
C ALA A 33 3.72 19.93 6.73
N ALA A 34 2.96 18.84 6.65
CA ALA A 34 3.31 17.62 7.36
C ALA A 34 4.68 17.10 6.89
N GLY A 35 5.51 16.68 7.84
CA GLY A 35 6.69 15.89 7.54
C GLY A 35 6.29 14.59 6.85
N ALA A 36 7.21 14.01 6.08
CA ALA A 36 7.04 12.72 5.44
C ALA A 36 8.26 11.84 5.69
N CYS A 37 8.00 10.58 6.00
CA CYS A 37 9.01 9.55 6.19
C CYS A 37 8.70 8.40 5.23
N LEU A 38 9.59 8.17 4.26
CA LEU A 38 9.46 7.10 3.28
C LEU A 38 10.24 5.88 3.77
N GLN A 39 9.60 4.71 3.76
CA GLN A 39 10.23 3.48 4.22
C GLN A 39 10.09 2.37 3.17
N PHE A 40 11.13 1.53 3.09
CA PHE A 40 11.16 0.34 2.25
C PHE A 40 11.41 -0.88 3.13
N HIS A 41 10.44 -1.78 3.19
CA HIS A 41 10.50 -3.00 3.98
C HIS A 41 10.67 -4.20 3.06
N ARG A 42 11.68 -5.01 3.33
CA ARG A 42 12.04 -6.19 2.52
C ARG A 42 11.86 -7.44 3.36
N LEU A 43 10.88 -8.26 2.98
CA LEU A 43 10.67 -9.59 3.57
C LEU A 43 11.43 -10.61 2.72
N PRO A 44 12.53 -11.20 3.24
CA PRO A 44 13.37 -12.10 2.45
C PRO A 44 12.60 -13.37 2.07
N MET A 45 12.85 -13.86 0.87
CA MET A 45 12.27 -15.09 0.37
C MET A 45 13.20 -15.83 -0.57
N LYS A 46 12.95 -17.12 -0.72
CA LYS A 46 13.50 -17.92 -1.81
C LYS A 46 12.33 -18.61 -2.49
N PRO A 47 11.97 -18.22 -3.74
CA PRO A 47 10.84 -18.83 -4.43
C PRO A 47 10.93 -20.35 -4.44
N GLU A 48 9.80 -20.99 -4.15
CA GLU A 48 9.67 -22.45 -4.12
C GLU A 48 9.09 -22.95 -5.44
N PRO A 49 9.41 -24.18 -5.86
CA PRO A 49 8.75 -24.77 -7.03
C PRO A 49 7.24 -24.79 -6.83
N ALA A 50 6.50 -24.47 -7.89
CA ALA A 50 5.04 -24.54 -7.89
C ALA A 50 4.55 -25.93 -7.42
N PRO A 51 3.44 -25.99 -6.69
CA PRO A 51 2.99 -27.22 -6.05
C PRO A 51 2.72 -28.32 -7.07
N THR A 52 3.06 -29.56 -6.68
CA THR A 52 2.82 -30.74 -7.52
C THR A 52 1.36 -31.17 -7.43
N GLY A 53 0.81 -31.71 -8.53
CA GLY A 53 -0.57 -32.20 -8.59
C GLY A 53 -1.51 -31.30 -9.41
N LYS A 54 -2.81 -31.39 -9.12
CA LYS A 54 -3.86 -30.72 -9.88
C LYS A 54 -4.21 -29.37 -9.25
N TYR A 55 -3.51 -28.32 -9.68
CA TYR A 55 -3.81 -26.93 -9.35
C TYR A 55 -4.38 -26.16 -10.55
N ARG A 56 -5.23 -25.18 -10.27
CA ARG A 56 -5.71 -24.18 -11.24
C ARG A 56 -5.12 -22.83 -10.87
N TRP A 57 -4.75 -22.08 -11.90
CA TRP A 57 -4.05 -20.82 -11.79
C TRP A 57 -4.99 -19.68 -12.16
N TYR A 58 -4.94 -18.62 -11.37
CA TYR A 58 -5.80 -17.48 -11.50
C TYR A 58 -5.00 -16.19 -11.39
N HIS A 59 -5.36 -15.23 -12.23
CA HIS A 59 -4.96 -13.84 -12.14
C HIS A 59 -6.11 -13.06 -11.54
N ILE A 60 -5.86 -12.46 -10.38
CA ILE A 60 -6.80 -11.61 -9.66
C ILE A 60 -6.37 -10.18 -9.87
N ARG A 61 -7.30 -9.34 -10.32
CA ARG A 61 -7.04 -7.92 -10.57
C ARG A 61 -8.03 -7.06 -9.83
N PHE A 62 -7.51 -6.12 -9.06
CA PHE A 62 -8.26 -4.97 -8.57
C PHE A 62 -7.92 -3.76 -9.44
N GLU A 63 -8.93 -3.08 -9.97
CA GLU A 63 -8.76 -1.91 -10.84
C GLU A 63 -9.95 -0.96 -10.76
N GLY A 64 -9.79 0.22 -11.37
CA GLY A 64 -10.84 1.26 -11.41
C GLY A 64 -10.88 2.17 -10.18
N GLY A 65 -10.00 1.96 -9.19
CA GLY A 65 -9.88 2.85 -8.03
C GLY A 65 -9.44 4.27 -8.42
N LEU A 66 -9.95 5.27 -7.69
CA LEU A 66 -9.67 6.69 -7.98
C LEU A 66 -8.22 7.11 -7.66
N GLY A 67 -7.58 6.46 -6.69
CA GLY A 67 -6.20 6.75 -6.31
C GLY A 67 -6.03 8.09 -5.63
N GLY A 68 -4.98 8.85 -5.96
CA GLY A 68 -4.74 10.18 -5.40
C GLY A 68 -3.38 10.37 -4.75
N GLN A 69 -3.08 11.61 -4.40
CA GLN A 69 -1.90 11.95 -3.62
C GLN A 69 -2.14 11.63 -2.13
N SER A 70 -1.25 10.87 -1.51
CA SER A 70 -1.43 10.38 -0.14
C SER A 70 -1.33 11.44 0.97
N ASP A 71 -0.89 12.66 0.68
CA ASP A 71 -0.98 13.80 1.61
C ASP A 71 -2.31 14.54 1.50
N VAL A 72 -2.85 14.68 0.28
CA VAL A 72 -4.04 15.49 0.02
C VAL A 72 -5.34 14.69 0.06
N ASP A 73 -5.29 13.43 -0.38
CA ASP A 73 -6.48 12.63 -0.64
C ASP A 73 -6.74 11.53 0.41
N ILE A 74 -5.85 11.34 1.39
CA ILE A 74 -5.87 10.20 2.32
C ILE A 74 -7.10 10.15 3.23
N ASN A 75 -7.73 11.30 3.49
CA ASN A 75 -8.97 11.41 4.28
C ASN A 75 -10.25 11.44 3.42
N LYS A 76 -10.16 11.25 2.09
CA LYS A 76 -11.32 11.29 1.19
C LYS A 76 -12.08 9.97 1.08
N GLY A 77 -11.73 8.97 1.90
CA GLY A 77 -12.39 7.66 1.92
C GLY A 77 -12.21 6.85 0.64
N ARG A 78 -11.12 7.09 -0.10
CA ARG A 78 -10.79 6.34 -1.33
C ARG A 78 -10.27 4.95 -1.01
N CYS A 79 -10.55 3.99 -1.88
CA CYS A 79 -10.07 2.63 -1.69
C CYS A 79 -8.59 2.52 -2.06
N SER A 80 -7.75 2.15 -1.10
CA SER A 80 -6.40 1.67 -1.42
C SER A 80 -6.49 0.20 -1.78
N ALA A 81 -6.03 -0.19 -2.97
CA ALA A 81 -6.04 -1.57 -3.46
C ALA A 81 -5.31 -2.57 -2.53
N VAL A 82 -4.48 -2.09 -1.60
CA VAL A 82 -3.87 -2.88 -0.53
C VAL A 82 -4.91 -3.56 0.36
N ILE A 83 -5.97 -2.83 0.75
CA ILE A 83 -7.00 -3.36 1.66
C ILE A 83 -7.78 -4.52 1.04
N PRO A 84 -8.43 -4.40 -0.14
CA PRO A 84 -9.14 -5.51 -0.75
C PRO A 84 -8.20 -6.66 -1.12
N ALA A 85 -6.96 -6.39 -1.56
CA ALA A 85 -6.00 -7.44 -1.87
C ALA A 85 -5.65 -8.27 -0.62
N TRP A 86 -5.39 -7.62 0.52
CA TRP A 86 -5.16 -8.30 1.79
C TRP A 86 -6.40 -9.09 2.24
N ALA A 87 -7.58 -8.47 2.20
CA ALA A 87 -8.82 -9.12 2.63
C ALA A 87 -9.13 -10.38 1.81
N LEU A 88 -8.97 -10.31 0.48
CA LEU A 88 -9.14 -11.46 -0.40
C LEU A 88 -8.10 -12.53 -0.13
N LEU A 89 -6.81 -12.17 -0.02
CA LEU A 89 -5.75 -13.14 0.22
C LEU A 89 -5.91 -13.86 1.57
N ALA A 90 -6.33 -13.14 2.62
CA ALA A 90 -6.61 -13.71 3.92
C ALA A 90 -7.80 -14.67 3.89
N ALA A 91 -8.90 -14.30 3.21
CA ALA A 91 -10.06 -15.18 3.05
C ALA A 91 -9.69 -16.46 2.30
N VAL A 92 -8.97 -16.33 1.19
CA VAL A 92 -8.58 -17.46 0.35
C VAL A 92 -7.60 -18.39 1.07
N TYR A 93 -6.66 -17.84 1.83
CA TYR A 93 -5.71 -18.63 2.62
C TYR A 93 -6.39 -19.49 3.70
N ASN A 94 -7.45 -18.97 4.31
CA ASN A 94 -8.16 -19.67 5.38
C ASN A 94 -9.12 -20.76 4.86
N GLU A 95 -9.59 -20.65 3.62
CA GLU A 95 -10.62 -21.51 3.06
C GLU A 95 -10.10 -22.57 2.06
N TYR A 96 -8.95 -22.33 1.42
CA TYR A 96 -8.47 -23.15 0.30
C TYR A 96 -7.03 -23.61 0.46
N ASP A 97 -6.70 -24.74 -0.16
CA ASP A 97 -5.31 -25.14 -0.39
C ASP A 97 -4.71 -24.24 -1.50
N PHE A 98 -4.01 -23.21 -1.05
CA PHE A 98 -3.66 -22.00 -1.81
C PHE A 98 -2.16 -21.73 -1.81
N HIS A 99 -1.66 -21.24 -2.94
CA HIS A 99 -0.33 -20.64 -3.02
C HIS A 99 -0.35 -19.34 -3.83
N LEU A 100 0.35 -18.32 -3.35
CA LEU A 100 0.60 -17.07 -4.05
C LEU A 100 1.90 -17.18 -4.85
N ALA A 101 1.87 -16.79 -6.12
CA ALA A 101 3.06 -16.78 -6.98
C ALA A 101 3.65 -15.39 -7.19
N SER A 102 2.80 -14.37 -7.24
CA SER A 102 3.23 -12.98 -7.28
C SER A 102 2.14 -12.07 -6.75
N ILE A 103 2.57 -10.95 -6.18
CA ILE A 103 1.77 -9.83 -5.74
C ILE A 103 2.44 -8.54 -6.21
N GLU A 104 1.69 -7.73 -6.95
CA GLU A 104 2.03 -6.36 -7.31
C GLU A 104 0.85 -5.48 -6.91
N VAL A 105 1.06 -4.48 -6.06
CA VAL A 105 0.00 -3.57 -5.60
C VAL A 105 0.54 -2.16 -5.65
N GLY A 106 -0.14 -1.27 -6.39
CA GLY A 106 0.29 0.11 -6.59
C GLY A 106 1.62 0.27 -7.36
N GLU A 107 1.87 1.48 -7.85
CA GLU A 107 3.05 1.80 -8.67
C GLU A 107 3.92 2.91 -8.07
N SER A 108 3.39 3.67 -7.09
CA SER A 108 4.01 4.89 -6.56
C SER A 108 3.92 4.91 -5.04
N ASN A 109 5.03 5.24 -4.38
CA ASN A 109 5.11 5.27 -2.91
C ASN A 109 4.19 6.32 -2.28
N ALA A 110 3.99 7.43 -2.97
CA ALA A 110 3.26 8.60 -2.47
C ALA A 110 1.82 8.69 -2.98
N SER A 111 1.35 7.68 -3.71
CA SER A 111 -0.01 7.62 -4.24
C SER A 111 -0.80 6.53 -3.52
N ILE A 112 -2.11 6.76 -3.36
CA ILE A 112 -3.04 5.72 -2.91
C ILE A 112 -3.09 4.66 -4.01
N ALA A 113 -2.81 3.40 -3.67
CA ALA A 113 -2.74 2.32 -4.64
C ALA A 113 -4.09 2.11 -5.34
N THR A 114 -4.11 2.19 -6.68
CA THR A 114 -5.31 2.04 -7.50
C THR A 114 -5.51 0.64 -8.06
N THR A 115 -4.42 -0.13 -8.11
CA THR A 115 -4.38 -1.44 -8.75
C THR A 115 -3.71 -2.47 -7.85
N ALA A 116 -4.15 -3.71 -8.01
CA ALA A 116 -3.45 -4.88 -7.48
C ALA A 116 -3.55 -6.03 -8.47
N ASP A 117 -2.42 -6.66 -8.77
CA ASP A 117 -2.26 -7.80 -9.65
C ASP A 117 -1.68 -8.98 -8.86
N LEU A 118 -2.49 -10.02 -8.67
CA LEU A 118 -2.12 -11.21 -7.91
C LEU A 118 -2.16 -12.43 -8.82
N ILE A 119 -1.13 -13.26 -8.78
CA ILE A 119 -1.15 -14.58 -9.43
C ILE A 119 -1.18 -15.63 -8.35
N VAL A 120 -2.21 -16.47 -8.37
CA VAL A 120 -2.45 -17.48 -7.35
C VAL A 120 -2.73 -18.84 -7.98
N CYS A 121 -2.58 -19.90 -7.18
CA CYS A 121 -3.11 -21.19 -7.54
C CYS A 121 -3.85 -21.84 -6.38
N VAL A 122 -4.92 -22.56 -6.73
CA VAL A 122 -5.77 -23.31 -5.79
C VAL A 122 -6.00 -24.73 -6.30
N ARG A 123 -6.34 -25.65 -5.41
CA ARG A 123 -6.59 -27.05 -5.78
C ARG A 123 -7.74 -27.17 -6.76
N SER A 124 -7.58 -28.02 -7.79
CA SER A 124 -8.54 -28.09 -8.92
C SER A 124 -9.95 -28.53 -8.54
N GLY A 125 -10.13 -29.22 -7.40
CA GLY A 125 -11.44 -29.63 -6.91
C GLY A 125 -12.30 -28.48 -6.40
N GLU A 126 -11.66 -27.40 -5.95
CA GLU A 126 -12.30 -26.23 -5.32
C GLU A 126 -12.40 -25.04 -6.28
N ALA A 127 -11.67 -25.13 -7.41
CA ALA A 127 -11.34 -24.02 -8.28
C ALA A 127 -12.55 -23.32 -8.93
N ALA A 128 -13.68 -24.00 -9.16
CA ALA A 128 -14.87 -23.39 -9.76
C ALA A 128 -15.73 -22.64 -8.73
N GLU A 129 -15.80 -23.17 -7.51
CA GLU A 129 -16.49 -22.53 -6.38
C GLU A 129 -15.70 -21.31 -5.90
N PHE A 130 -14.38 -21.45 -5.79
CA PHE A 130 -13.44 -20.38 -5.48
C PHE A 130 -13.69 -19.10 -6.28
N VAL A 131 -13.64 -19.17 -7.63
CA VAL A 131 -13.76 -17.98 -8.48
C VAL A 131 -15.08 -17.28 -8.22
N LYS A 132 -16.18 -18.05 -8.25
CA LYS A 132 -17.51 -17.48 -8.14
C LYS A 132 -17.73 -16.85 -6.75
N ALA A 133 -17.41 -17.58 -5.69
CA ALA A 133 -17.65 -17.12 -4.33
C ALA A 133 -16.80 -15.88 -3.98
N GLN A 134 -15.51 -15.91 -4.33
CA GLN A 134 -14.58 -14.86 -3.94
C GLN A 134 -14.79 -13.58 -4.76
N GLU A 135 -15.04 -13.69 -6.08
CA GLU A 135 -15.29 -12.52 -6.92
C GLU A 135 -16.63 -11.83 -6.58
N GLU A 136 -17.70 -12.60 -6.35
CA GLU A 136 -19.00 -12.03 -5.96
C GLU A 136 -18.91 -11.34 -4.59
N SER A 137 -18.34 -12.03 -3.59
CA SER A 137 -18.22 -11.53 -2.21
C SER A 137 -17.38 -10.25 -2.13
N ILE A 138 -16.20 -10.23 -2.76
CA ILE A 138 -15.31 -9.06 -2.66
C ILE A 138 -15.90 -7.84 -3.38
N ASN A 139 -16.59 -8.04 -4.51
CA ASN A 139 -17.24 -6.94 -5.24
C ASN A 139 -18.49 -6.42 -4.53
N GLU A 140 -19.20 -7.27 -3.79
CA GLU A 140 -20.28 -6.83 -2.90
C GLU A 140 -19.73 -5.97 -1.77
N TRP A 141 -18.71 -6.46 -1.05
CA TRP A 141 -18.05 -5.70 0.01
C TRP A 141 -17.48 -4.36 -0.48
N LEU A 142 -16.80 -4.34 -1.64
CA LEU A 142 -16.29 -3.10 -2.25
C LEU A 142 -17.40 -2.08 -2.53
N ARG A 143 -18.56 -2.54 -3.01
CA ARG A 143 -19.69 -1.66 -3.30
C ARG A 143 -20.30 -1.08 -2.03
N GLU A 144 -20.42 -1.88 -0.98
CA GLU A 144 -20.96 -1.45 0.31
C GLU A 144 -20.04 -0.45 1.01
N GLU A 145 -18.75 -0.76 1.07
CA GLU A 145 -17.77 0.05 1.80
C GLU A 145 -17.37 1.31 1.02
N TYR A 146 -17.13 1.19 -0.29
CA TYR A 146 -16.54 2.27 -1.09
C TYR A 146 -17.48 2.87 -2.13
N GLY A 147 -18.68 2.33 -2.34
CA GLY A 147 -19.56 2.76 -3.44
C GLY A 147 -19.91 4.26 -3.46
N ALA A 148 -19.84 4.95 -2.31
CA ALA A 148 -20.03 6.39 -2.22
C ALA A 148 -18.80 7.22 -2.63
N ASN A 149 -17.59 6.72 -2.37
CA ASN A 149 -16.34 7.48 -2.47
C ASN A 149 -15.42 6.99 -3.59
N ASP A 150 -15.54 5.73 -4.01
CA ASP A 150 -14.76 5.08 -5.06
C ASP A 150 -15.65 4.08 -5.82
N PRO A 151 -16.61 4.55 -6.65
CA PRO A 151 -17.67 3.72 -7.22
C PRO A 151 -17.21 2.76 -8.32
N HIS A 152 -15.96 2.85 -8.76
CA HIS A 152 -15.43 2.12 -9.91
C HIS A 152 -14.41 1.05 -9.55
N ILE A 153 -13.95 0.99 -8.28
CA ILE A 153 -13.12 -0.11 -7.80
C ILE A 153 -13.88 -1.43 -7.93
N HIS A 154 -13.25 -2.41 -8.56
CA HIS A 154 -13.80 -3.74 -8.71
C HIS A 154 -12.69 -4.78 -8.79
N CYS A 155 -13.07 -6.04 -8.61
CA CYS A 155 -12.20 -7.20 -8.70
C CYS A 155 -12.62 -8.11 -9.86
N THR A 156 -11.65 -8.67 -10.57
CA THR A 156 -11.86 -9.75 -11.55
C THR A 156 -10.94 -10.93 -11.23
N ILE A 157 -11.44 -12.16 -11.41
CA ILE A 157 -10.66 -13.39 -11.22
C ILE A 157 -10.70 -14.22 -12.51
N GLU A 158 -9.58 -14.24 -13.23
CA GLU A 158 -9.49 -14.89 -14.54
C GLU A 158 -8.50 -16.07 -14.51
N LYS A 159 -8.75 -17.11 -15.30
CA LYS A 159 -7.79 -18.21 -15.44
C LYS A 159 -6.52 -17.71 -16.14
N CYS A 160 -5.36 -18.10 -15.63
CA CYS A 160 -4.08 -17.78 -16.25
C CYS A 160 -3.20 -19.02 -16.42
N ASP A 161 -2.05 -18.81 -17.05
CA ASP A 161 -1.03 -19.84 -17.22
C ASP A 161 -0.35 -20.19 -15.89
N LYS A 162 0.12 -21.43 -15.81
CA LYS A 162 0.88 -21.94 -14.66
C LYS A 162 2.18 -21.14 -14.50
N ARG A 163 2.54 -20.79 -13.26
CA ARG A 163 3.89 -20.33 -12.91
C ARG A 163 4.79 -21.47 -12.46
N GLU A 164 6.10 -21.28 -12.64
CA GLU A 164 7.11 -22.27 -12.25
C GLU A 164 7.40 -22.25 -10.76
N THR A 165 7.24 -21.10 -10.13
CA THR A 165 7.54 -20.87 -8.72
C THR A 165 6.40 -20.18 -7.99
N VAL A 166 6.39 -20.33 -6.67
CA VAL A 166 5.49 -19.67 -5.72
C VAL A 166 6.28 -18.97 -4.62
N ILE A 167 5.67 -17.99 -3.98
CA ILE A 167 6.17 -17.37 -2.75
C ILE A 167 6.08 -18.42 -1.63
N PRO A 168 7.12 -18.59 -0.79
CA PRO A 168 7.06 -19.49 0.36
C PRO A 168 5.91 -19.12 1.30
N THR A 169 5.19 -20.13 1.81
CA THR A 169 4.06 -19.89 2.73
C THR A 169 4.47 -19.04 3.94
N ALA A 170 5.65 -19.27 4.51
CA ALA A 170 6.14 -18.49 5.64
C ALA A 170 6.36 -16.99 5.29
N THR A 171 6.85 -16.68 4.09
CA THR A 171 7.00 -15.29 3.62
C THR A 171 5.63 -14.65 3.37
N PHE A 172 4.69 -15.40 2.78
CA PHE A 172 3.31 -14.94 2.61
C PHE A 172 2.65 -14.63 3.95
N GLU A 173 2.73 -15.54 4.92
CA GLU A 173 2.20 -15.34 6.28
C GLU A 173 2.84 -14.14 6.97
N ALA A 174 4.16 -13.96 6.82
CA ALA A 174 4.87 -12.79 7.32
C ALA A 174 4.33 -11.49 6.70
N LEU A 175 4.09 -11.45 5.39
CA LEU A 175 3.49 -10.29 4.72
C LEU A 175 2.08 -10.01 5.25
N MET A 176 1.21 -11.02 5.31
CA MET A 176 -0.16 -10.86 5.79
C MET A 176 -0.20 -10.36 7.24
N SER A 177 0.68 -10.90 8.09
CA SER A 177 0.80 -10.49 9.49
C SER A 177 1.31 -9.05 9.64
N CYS A 178 2.23 -8.61 8.78
CA CYS A 178 2.68 -7.23 8.76
C CYS A 178 1.55 -6.28 8.33
N LEU A 179 0.87 -6.60 7.22
CA LEU A 179 -0.20 -5.76 6.68
C LEU A 179 -1.40 -5.63 7.63
N GLU A 180 -1.68 -6.67 8.42
CA GLU A 180 -2.73 -6.63 9.45
C GLU A 180 -2.38 -5.68 10.61
N GLN A 181 -1.09 -5.48 10.90
CA GLN A 181 -0.63 -4.73 12.08
C GLN A 181 -0.24 -3.27 11.77
N ILE A 182 0.06 -2.94 10.52
CA ILE A 182 0.41 -1.57 10.13
C ILE A 182 -0.83 -0.78 9.69
N PRO A 183 -0.92 0.52 10.01
CA PRO A 183 -2.07 1.31 9.58
C PRO A 183 -2.03 1.61 8.07
N GLN A 184 -3.20 1.73 7.45
CA GLN A 184 -3.37 2.25 6.10
C GLN A 184 -4.46 3.34 6.12
N GLY A 185 -4.09 4.56 5.74
CA GLY A 185 -4.97 5.72 5.77
C GLY A 185 -4.70 6.66 6.96
N VAL A 186 -5.75 7.33 7.41
CA VAL A 186 -5.70 8.26 8.55
C VAL A 186 -5.48 7.49 9.84
N VAL A 187 -4.43 7.87 10.60
CA VAL A 187 -4.15 7.34 11.94
C VAL A 187 -4.74 8.26 13.00
N LYS A 188 -4.60 9.58 12.82
CA LYS A 188 -5.07 10.59 13.77
C LYS A 188 -5.50 11.86 13.06
N MET A 189 -6.67 12.39 13.44
CA MET A 189 -7.12 13.73 13.05
C MET A 189 -6.64 14.75 14.07
N SER A 190 -6.33 15.97 13.62
CA SER A 190 -5.91 17.05 14.51
C SER A 190 -7.06 17.49 15.42
N GLU A 191 -6.76 17.65 16.72
CA GLU A 191 -7.72 18.20 17.69
C GLU A 191 -7.82 19.72 17.61
N THR A 192 -6.79 20.39 17.08
CA THR A 192 -6.67 21.85 17.05
C THR A 192 -6.99 22.43 15.68
N MET A 193 -6.77 21.67 14.61
CA MET A 193 -7.06 22.06 13.24
C MET A 193 -8.22 21.25 12.67
N LYS A 194 -9.33 21.94 12.39
CA LYS A 194 -10.55 21.32 11.88
C LYS A 194 -10.28 20.62 10.54
N ASP A 195 -10.85 19.43 10.36
CA ASP A 195 -10.81 18.62 9.14
C ASP A 195 -9.38 18.33 8.62
N THR A 196 -8.38 18.42 9.49
CA THR A 196 -6.96 18.24 9.14
C THR A 196 -6.46 16.91 9.68
N VAL A 197 -5.80 16.14 8.81
CA VAL A 197 -5.10 14.91 9.19
C VAL A 197 -3.84 15.29 9.96
N GLU A 198 -3.70 14.79 11.18
CA GLU A 198 -2.49 15.00 11.98
C GLU A 198 -1.45 13.93 11.67
N THR A 199 -1.85 12.67 11.60
CA THR A 199 -0.96 11.54 11.30
C THR A 199 -1.65 10.54 10.38
N SER A 200 -0.92 10.03 9.39
CA SER A 200 -1.39 9.01 8.45
C SER A 200 -0.25 8.10 8.00
N ASN A 201 -0.60 6.94 7.47
CA ASN A 201 0.33 6.07 6.75
C ASN A 201 -0.27 5.63 5.41
N ASN A 202 0.57 5.50 4.39
CA ASN A 202 0.19 4.95 3.09
C ASN A 202 1.15 3.84 2.67
N VAL A 203 0.65 2.62 2.57
CA VAL A 203 1.27 1.51 1.85
C VAL A 203 1.06 1.75 0.35
N GLY A 204 2.08 2.31 -0.30
CA GLY A 204 1.99 2.76 -1.70
C GLY A 204 2.34 1.70 -2.72
N ARG A 205 3.25 0.78 -2.37
CA ARG A 205 3.69 -0.30 -3.25
C ARG A 205 3.92 -1.60 -2.49
N ILE A 206 3.44 -2.71 -3.04
CA ILE A 206 3.84 -4.07 -2.67
C ILE A 206 4.31 -4.76 -3.95
N SER A 207 5.48 -5.39 -3.95
CA SER A 207 6.00 -6.06 -5.16
C SER A 207 6.79 -7.31 -4.86
N THR A 208 6.75 -8.26 -5.79
CA THR A 208 7.51 -9.51 -5.72
C THR A 208 8.86 -9.32 -6.41
N GLU A 209 9.92 -9.12 -5.65
CA GLU A 209 11.25 -8.79 -6.17
C GLU A 209 12.24 -9.93 -5.95
N GLY A 210 12.19 -10.96 -6.79
CA GLY A 210 13.22 -12.02 -6.89
C GLY A 210 13.49 -12.81 -5.61
N ASP A 211 14.27 -12.22 -4.69
CA ASP A 211 14.68 -12.76 -3.39
C ASP A 211 13.97 -12.09 -2.18
N HIS A 212 13.01 -11.19 -2.40
CA HIS A 212 12.20 -10.61 -1.33
C HIS A 212 10.82 -10.14 -1.82
N LEU A 213 9.92 -9.91 -0.87
CA LEU A 213 8.75 -9.05 -1.08
C LEU A 213 9.11 -7.65 -0.59
N LEU A 214 8.89 -6.64 -1.44
CA LEU A 214 9.07 -5.24 -1.10
C LEU A 214 7.72 -4.66 -0.70
N VAL A 215 7.69 -3.91 0.41
CA VAL A 215 6.57 -3.06 0.81
C VAL A 215 7.09 -1.65 1.03
N SER A 216 6.54 -0.66 0.33
CA SER A 216 6.84 0.74 0.60
C SER A 216 5.73 1.39 1.40
N THR A 217 6.12 2.18 2.40
CA THR A 217 5.19 2.96 3.22
C THR A 217 5.62 4.42 3.26
N GLN A 218 4.64 5.32 3.32
CA GLN A 218 4.87 6.73 3.55
C GLN A 218 4.06 7.19 4.77
N THR A 219 4.79 7.41 5.86
CA THR A 219 4.23 7.98 7.09
C THR A 219 4.27 9.49 7.01
N ARG A 220 3.19 10.16 7.39
CA ARG A 220 3.11 11.62 7.44
C ARG A 220 2.58 12.08 8.78
N SER A 221 3.17 13.15 9.32
CA SER A 221 2.60 13.84 10.47
C SER A 221 2.94 15.32 10.50
N ILE A 222 2.04 16.13 11.06
CA ILE A 222 2.36 17.52 11.43
C ILE A 222 3.17 17.59 12.74
N ILE A 223 3.27 16.48 13.48
CA ILE A 223 4.09 16.33 14.69
C ILE A 223 5.23 15.37 14.38
N ASP A 224 6.47 15.88 14.32
CA ASP A 224 7.66 15.09 13.98
C ASP A 224 7.85 13.86 14.88
N ALA A 225 7.60 14.01 16.18
CA ALA A 225 7.72 12.91 17.13
C ALA A 225 6.75 11.76 16.83
N ASP A 226 5.52 12.08 16.43
CA ASP A 226 4.50 11.09 16.09
C ASP A 226 4.83 10.40 14.76
N MET A 227 5.36 11.14 13.78
CA MET A 227 5.86 10.55 12.52
C MET A 227 7.00 9.56 12.80
N GLN A 228 7.99 9.96 13.60
CA GLN A 228 9.13 9.12 13.94
C GLN A 228 8.70 7.87 14.72
N GLN A 229 7.80 8.03 15.69
CA GLN A 229 7.30 6.91 16.47
C GLN A 229 6.55 5.91 15.59
N LEU A 230 5.59 6.37 14.78
CA LEU A 230 4.83 5.48 13.90
C LEU A 230 5.73 4.80 12.86
N SER A 231 6.70 5.53 12.30
CA SER A 231 7.65 4.95 11.34
C SER A 231 8.51 3.86 12.00
N GLN A 232 8.90 4.06 13.27
CA GLN A 232 9.63 3.05 14.03
C GLN A 232 8.75 1.84 14.33
N ASP A 233 7.50 2.04 14.75
CA ASP A 233 6.56 0.96 15.05
C ASP A 233 6.30 0.08 13.82
N ILE A 234 6.15 0.70 12.64
CA ILE A 234 6.04 -0.01 11.35
C ILE A 234 7.33 -0.80 11.08
N ALA A 235 8.50 -0.19 11.23
CA ALA A 235 9.78 -0.86 11.00
C ALA A 235 9.99 -2.06 11.94
N ASP A 236 9.61 -1.92 13.21
CA ASP A 236 9.68 -2.97 14.23
C ASP A 236 8.70 -4.11 13.94
N THR A 237 7.51 -3.79 13.43
CA THR A 237 6.55 -4.79 12.96
C THR A 237 7.19 -5.67 11.88
N PHE A 238 7.76 -5.08 10.83
CA PHE A 238 8.45 -5.87 9.80
C PHE A 238 9.63 -6.65 10.36
N ALA A 239 10.43 -6.07 11.26
CA ALA A 239 11.56 -6.75 11.89
C ALA A 239 11.11 -7.98 12.70
N SER A 240 9.95 -7.93 13.36
CA SER A 240 9.40 -9.05 14.14
C SER A 240 9.05 -10.27 13.27
N PHE A 241 8.81 -10.07 11.97
CA PHE A 241 8.58 -11.12 10.97
C PHE A 241 9.80 -11.36 10.07
N GLY A 242 10.99 -10.94 10.50
CA GLY A 242 12.26 -11.19 9.77
C GLY A 242 12.51 -10.26 8.59
N GLY A 243 11.73 -9.20 8.45
CA GLY A 243 11.94 -8.16 7.45
C GLY A 243 13.07 -7.19 7.79
N GLN A 244 13.55 -6.48 6.77
CA GLN A 244 14.55 -5.41 6.91
C GLN A 244 13.96 -4.10 6.39
N SER A 245 14.05 -3.06 7.21
CA SER A 245 13.48 -1.75 6.92
C SER A 245 14.58 -0.73 6.64
N GLU A 246 14.40 0.04 5.56
CA GLU A 246 15.21 1.20 5.20
C GLU A 246 14.34 2.45 5.32
N ILE A 247 14.82 3.47 6.02
CA ILE A 247 14.10 4.73 6.27
C ILE A 247 14.86 5.85 5.54
N VAL A 248 14.15 6.64 4.72
CA VAL A 248 14.69 7.69 3.84
C VAL A 248 14.13 9.06 4.21
#